data_AF-A0A939XE17-F1
#
_entry.id   AF-A0A939XE17-F1
#
_cell.length_a   1.000
_cell.length_b   1.000
_cell.length_c   1.000
_cell.angle_alpha   90.00
_cell.angle_beta   90.00
_cell.angle_gamma   90.00
#
_symmetry.space_group_name_H-M   'P 1'
#
loop_
_entity.id
_entity.type
_entity.pdbx_description
1 polymer ?
#
loop_
_entity_poly.entity_id
_entity_poly.type
_entity_poly.pdbx_seq_one_letter_code
_entity_poly.pdbx_strand_id
1 'polypeptide(L)'
;MKRFTAISISLCVLSLTAFAQWMPQRDSDEARKQGADRINAAKVAFFTQQLDLTVDEAQKFWPVYNEYNKEVDAARDELRKANMTMNNPEKKADELRAALKSYSDSQKKEAQLTEQYINKLLKILPVEKVAKVFTAEEMFRMQLLYQFRQGGGPGAPGTPGAPGSNHGGNQGGSNNQNGGRRWAPWQQQQQQSQPQSSK
;
A
#
# COMPACT_ATOMS: atom_id res chain seq x y z
N MET A 1 -34.60 27.56 52.73
CA MET A 1 -33.63 26.45 52.54
C MET A 1 -33.65 25.80 51.14
N LYS A 2 -34.74 25.85 50.36
CA LYS A 2 -34.84 25.22 49.02
C LYS A 2 -34.20 26.02 47.86
N ARG A 3 -33.73 27.25 48.12
CA ARG A 3 -33.20 28.19 47.11
C ARG A 3 -31.67 28.11 46.95
N PHE A 4 -30.98 27.63 47.99
CA PHE A 4 -29.52 27.49 48.00
C PHE A 4 -29.04 26.17 47.37
N THR A 5 -29.88 25.11 47.41
CA THR A 5 -29.58 23.81 46.78
C THR A 5 -29.62 23.86 45.24
N ALA A 6 -30.35 24.82 44.66
CA ALA A 6 -30.43 24.98 43.19
C ALA A 6 -29.15 25.57 42.58
N ILE A 7 -28.41 26.39 43.34
CA ILE A 7 -27.19 27.06 42.85
C ILE A 7 -25.98 26.10 42.87
N SER A 8 -25.87 25.21 43.86
CA SER A 8 -24.80 24.19 43.91
C SER A 8 -24.89 23.14 42.79
N ILE A 9 -26.09 22.78 42.33
CA ILE A 9 -26.26 21.80 41.24
C ILE A 9 -25.83 22.41 39.90
N SER A 10 -26.04 23.73 39.70
CA SER A 10 -25.61 24.44 38.49
C SER A 10 -24.08 24.53 38.37
N LEU A 11 -23.36 24.65 39.50
CA LEU A 11 -21.90 24.76 39.51
C LEU A 11 -21.19 23.42 39.19
N CYS A 12 -21.78 22.28 39.55
CA CYS A 12 -21.21 20.96 39.26
C CYS A 12 -21.34 20.55 37.78
N VAL A 13 -22.37 21.03 37.07
CA VAL A 13 -22.60 20.68 35.65
C VAL A 13 -21.63 21.43 34.71
N LEU A 14 -21.21 22.65 35.09
CA LEU A 14 -20.22 23.43 34.34
C LEU A 14 -18.79 22.88 34.45
N SER A 15 -18.45 22.14 35.52
CA SER A 15 -17.14 21.48 35.67
C SER A 15 -17.00 20.17 34.88
N LEU A 16 -18.11 19.53 34.49
CA LEU A 16 -18.10 18.25 33.78
C LEU A 16 -17.94 18.41 32.25
N THR A 17 -18.23 19.58 31.68
CA THR A 17 -18.02 19.85 30.24
C THR A 17 -16.59 20.25 29.90
N ALA A 18 -15.82 20.77 30.87
CA ALA A 18 -14.43 21.19 30.65
C ALA A 18 -13.46 20.02 30.37
N PHE A 19 -13.77 18.80 30.86
CA PHE A 19 -12.98 17.60 30.57
C PHE A 19 -13.38 16.87 29.27
N ALA A 20 -14.56 17.18 28.71
CA ALA A 20 -15.02 16.53 27.48
C ALA A 20 -14.37 17.12 26.20
N GLN A 21 -13.83 18.34 26.29
CA GLN A 21 -13.20 19.03 25.15
C GLN A 21 -11.68 18.81 25.04
N TRP A 22 -11.08 18.01 25.94
CA TRP A 22 -9.64 17.70 25.92
C TRP A 22 -9.33 16.29 25.39
N MET A 23 -10.16 15.78 24.48
CA MET A 23 -9.76 14.65 23.66
C MET A 23 -9.01 15.18 22.43
N PRO A 24 -7.68 14.99 22.33
CA PRO A 24 -6.98 15.30 21.11
C PRO A 24 -7.54 14.38 20.02
N GLN A 25 -8.21 14.95 19.02
CA GLN A 25 -8.44 14.26 17.75
C GLN A 25 -7.05 13.83 17.26
N ARG A 26 -6.73 12.54 17.38
CA ARG A 26 -5.54 11.97 16.77
C ARG A 26 -5.69 12.20 15.27
N ASP A 27 -4.96 13.18 14.76
CA ASP A 27 -5.09 13.69 13.41
C ASP A 27 -4.98 12.54 12.41
N SER A 28 -6.04 12.33 11.62
CA SER A 28 -6.10 11.26 10.61
C SER A 28 -4.95 11.32 9.61
N ASP A 29 -4.34 12.50 9.46
CA ASP A 29 -3.24 12.74 8.52
C ASP A 29 -1.91 12.25 9.09
N GLU A 30 -1.69 12.35 10.40
CA GLU A 30 -0.51 11.82 11.07
C GLU A 30 -0.51 10.28 11.00
N ALA A 31 -1.69 9.65 11.18
CA ALA A 31 -1.86 8.21 11.02
C ALA A 31 -1.62 7.74 9.57
N ARG A 32 -2.10 8.49 8.57
CA ARG A 32 -1.85 8.20 7.14
C ARG A 32 -0.36 8.31 6.79
N LYS A 33 0.29 9.36 7.26
CA LYS A 33 1.73 9.59 7.05
C LYS A 33 2.56 8.46 7.66
N GLN A 34 2.28 8.09 8.90
CA GLN A 34 2.93 6.95 9.56
C GLN A 34 2.72 5.63 8.79
N GLY A 35 1.53 5.42 8.21
CA GLY A 35 1.27 4.27 7.34
C GLY A 35 2.12 4.27 6.07
N ALA A 36 2.23 5.41 5.38
CA ALA A 36 3.05 5.56 4.20
C ALA A 36 4.55 5.35 4.50
N ASP A 37 5.04 5.92 5.60
CA ASP A 37 6.43 5.78 6.03
C ASP A 37 6.79 4.32 6.33
N ARG A 38 5.88 3.57 6.96
CA ARG A 38 6.05 2.12 7.20
C ARG A 38 6.14 1.32 5.92
N ILE A 39 5.29 1.61 4.93
CA ILE A 39 5.32 0.94 3.64
C ILE A 39 6.64 1.25 2.91
N ASN A 40 7.08 2.51 2.94
CA ASN A 40 8.34 2.92 2.34
C ASN A 40 9.53 2.21 2.99
N ALA A 41 9.57 2.14 4.33
CA ALA A 41 10.62 1.42 5.05
C ALA A 41 10.62 -0.08 4.70
N ALA A 42 9.45 -0.71 4.63
CA ALA A 42 9.32 -2.10 4.24
C ALA A 42 9.78 -2.33 2.79
N LYS A 43 9.46 -1.41 1.88
CA LYS A 43 9.91 -1.44 0.49
C LYS A 43 11.44 -1.33 0.41
N VAL A 44 12.05 -0.37 1.12
CA VAL A 44 13.51 -0.23 1.15
C VAL A 44 14.18 -1.51 1.62
N ALA A 45 13.72 -2.08 2.74
CA ALA A 45 14.25 -3.34 3.26
C ALA A 45 14.09 -4.50 2.28
N PHE A 46 12.92 -4.62 1.63
CA PHE A 46 12.66 -5.65 0.63
C PHE A 46 13.59 -5.53 -0.58
N PHE A 47 13.76 -4.31 -1.11
CA PHE A 47 14.60 -4.04 -2.26
C PHE A 47 16.08 -4.30 -1.95
N THR A 48 16.56 -3.90 -0.78
CA THR A 48 17.93 -4.20 -0.34
C THR A 48 18.20 -5.71 -0.29
N GLN A 49 17.22 -6.52 0.13
CA GLN A 49 17.36 -7.97 0.17
C GLN A 49 17.29 -8.64 -1.22
N GLN A 50 16.44 -8.14 -2.13
CA GLN A 50 16.20 -8.79 -3.42
C GLN A 50 17.18 -8.37 -4.52
N LEU A 51 17.66 -7.12 -4.48
CA LEU A 51 18.47 -6.55 -5.56
C LEU A 51 19.98 -6.78 -5.40
N ASP A 52 20.44 -7.08 -4.18
CA ASP A 52 21.86 -7.30 -3.86
C ASP A 52 22.74 -6.17 -4.41
N LEU A 53 22.34 -4.93 -4.11
CA LEU A 53 23.07 -3.72 -4.52
C LEU A 53 24.32 -3.55 -3.66
N THR A 54 25.46 -3.27 -4.29
CA THR A 54 26.62 -2.78 -3.55
C THR A 54 26.35 -1.40 -2.97
N VAL A 55 27.18 -0.95 -2.03
CA VAL A 55 27.03 0.40 -1.43
C VAL A 55 27.06 1.49 -2.51
N ASP A 56 27.99 1.40 -3.46
CA ASP A 56 28.13 2.37 -4.55
C ASP A 56 26.95 2.35 -5.53
N GLU A 57 26.41 1.16 -5.81
CA GLU A 57 25.22 0.99 -6.64
C GLU A 57 23.98 1.56 -5.94
N ALA A 58 23.80 1.27 -4.65
CA ALA A 58 22.67 1.74 -3.86
C ALA A 58 22.64 3.28 -3.77
N GLN A 59 23.80 3.92 -3.58
CA GLN A 59 23.92 5.38 -3.56
C GLN A 59 23.45 6.05 -4.87
N LYS A 60 23.66 5.40 -6.02
CA LYS A 60 23.22 5.87 -7.34
C LYS A 60 21.76 5.49 -7.62
N PHE A 61 21.33 4.32 -7.15
CA PHE A 61 20.01 3.76 -7.40
C PHE A 61 18.90 4.54 -6.71
N TRP A 62 19.02 4.77 -5.39
CA TRP A 62 17.93 5.33 -4.59
C TRP A 62 17.41 6.70 -5.09
N PRO A 63 18.27 7.67 -5.48
CA PRO A 63 17.79 8.94 -6.02
C PRO A 63 16.93 8.76 -7.29
N VAL A 64 17.37 7.91 -8.22
CA VAL A 64 16.66 7.63 -9.48
C VAL A 64 15.35 6.91 -9.21
N TYR A 65 15.35 5.92 -8.34
CA TYR A 65 14.16 5.13 -8.03
C TYR A 65 13.12 5.93 -7.21
N ASN A 66 13.56 6.83 -6.32
CA ASN A 66 12.66 7.70 -5.57
C ASN A 66 11.98 8.73 -6.48
N GLU A 67 12.69 9.28 -7.46
CA GLU A 67 12.13 10.15 -8.50
C GLU A 67 11.07 9.40 -9.31
N TYR A 68 11.39 8.17 -9.76
CA TYR A 68 10.46 7.29 -10.48
C TYR A 68 9.16 7.06 -9.71
N ASN A 69 9.27 6.63 -8.46
CA ASN A 69 8.12 6.33 -7.63
C ASN A 69 7.23 7.56 -7.45
N LYS A 70 7.81 8.74 -7.22
CA LYS A 70 7.04 9.98 -7.09
C LYS A 70 6.26 10.32 -8.36
N GLU A 71 6.86 10.17 -9.53
CA GLU A 71 6.23 10.49 -10.81
C GLU A 71 5.15 9.47 -11.19
N VAL A 72 5.40 8.19 -10.92
CA VAL A 72 4.43 7.11 -11.11
C VAL A 72 3.26 7.26 -10.15
N ASP A 73 3.50 7.57 -8.88
CA ASP A 73 2.42 7.79 -7.89
C ASP A 73 1.53 8.95 -8.32
N ALA A 74 2.09 10.03 -8.85
CA ALA A 74 1.31 11.14 -9.40
C ALA A 74 0.45 10.71 -10.60
N ALA A 75 0.99 9.91 -11.53
CA ALA A 75 0.24 9.37 -12.66
C ALA A 75 -0.88 8.42 -12.20
N ARG A 76 -0.61 7.57 -11.20
CA ARG A 76 -1.59 6.66 -10.60
C ARG A 76 -2.69 7.40 -9.83
N ASP A 77 -2.38 8.54 -9.23
CA ASP A 77 -3.38 9.38 -8.59
C ASP A 77 -4.35 10.02 -9.60
N GLU A 78 -3.85 10.46 -10.76
CA GLU A 78 -4.69 10.91 -11.87
C GLU A 78 -5.57 9.77 -12.39
N LEU A 79 -5.00 8.58 -12.58
CA LEU A 79 -5.70 7.37 -12.99
C LEU A 79 -6.82 7.01 -12.00
N ARG A 80 -6.54 7.07 -10.70
CA ARG A 80 -7.51 6.81 -9.62
C ARG A 80 -8.67 7.80 -9.67
N LYS A 81 -8.40 9.10 -9.86
CA LYS A 81 -9.45 10.13 -10.00
C LYS A 81 -10.31 9.90 -11.24
N ALA A 82 -9.69 9.53 -12.37
CA ALA A 82 -10.40 9.17 -13.59
C ALA A 82 -11.33 7.96 -13.36
N ASN A 83 -10.82 6.89 -12.76
CA ASN A 83 -11.62 5.70 -12.41
C ASN A 83 -12.78 6.02 -11.46
N MET A 84 -12.54 6.84 -10.44
CA MET A 84 -13.61 7.31 -9.53
C MET A 84 -14.71 8.08 -10.28
N THR A 85 -14.34 8.87 -11.28
CA THR A 85 -15.29 9.63 -12.09
C THR A 85 -16.09 8.71 -13.01
N MET A 86 -15.42 7.74 -13.67
CA MET A 86 -16.09 6.77 -14.55
C MET A 86 -17.03 5.83 -13.81
N ASN A 87 -16.73 5.49 -12.56
CA ASN A 87 -17.58 4.62 -11.73
C ASN A 87 -18.71 5.38 -11.02
N ASN A 88 -18.80 6.70 -11.18
CA ASN A 88 -19.87 7.50 -10.57
C ASN A 88 -21.06 7.62 -11.54
N PRO A 89 -22.24 7.06 -11.21
CA PRO A 89 -23.41 7.07 -12.08
C PRO A 89 -24.02 8.46 -12.32
N GLU A 90 -23.68 9.46 -11.50
CA GLU A 90 -24.21 10.82 -11.60
C GLU A 90 -23.45 11.68 -12.63
N LYS A 91 -22.32 11.18 -13.16
CA LYS A 91 -21.44 11.94 -14.05
C LYS A 91 -22.00 12.05 -15.46
N LYS A 92 -21.93 13.27 -16.01
CA LYS A 92 -22.43 13.57 -17.36
C LYS A 92 -21.46 13.13 -18.45
N ALA A 93 -21.96 13.02 -19.67
CA ALA A 93 -21.18 12.56 -20.83
C ALA A 93 -19.86 13.33 -21.03
N ASP A 94 -19.82 14.65 -20.84
CA ASP A 94 -18.61 15.45 -21.02
C ASP A 94 -17.57 15.21 -19.91
N GLU A 95 -18.02 15.03 -18.67
CA GLU A 95 -17.15 14.65 -17.55
C GLU A 95 -16.58 13.24 -17.75
N LEU A 96 -17.40 12.31 -18.26
CA LEU A 96 -16.96 10.95 -18.58
C LEU A 96 -15.95 10.94 -19.74
N ARG A 97 -16.15 11.76 -20.78
CA ARG A 97 -15.17 11.94 -21.87
C ARG A 97 -13.84 12.48 -21.35
N ALA A 98 -13.88 13.48 -20.48
CA ALA A 98 -12.67 14.01 -19.86
C ALA A 98 -11.96 12.95 -19.00
N ALA A 99 -12.72 12.16 -18.24
CA ALA A 99 -12.17 11.07 -17.43
C ALA A 99 -11.54 9.96 -18.29
N LEU A 100 -12.18 9.56 -19.40
CA LEU A 100 -11.61 8.59 -20.34
C LEU A 100 -10.30 9.09 -20.97
N LYS A 101 -10.25 10.37 -21.32
CA LYS A 101 -9.02 11.00 -21.81
C LYS A 101 -7.93 10.98 -20.74
N SER A 102 -8.25 11.41 -19.51
CA SER A 102 -7.32 11.41 -18.39
C SER A 102 -6.80 9.99 -18.09
N TYR A 103 -7.68 8.99 -18.12
CA TYR A 103 -7.30 7.59 -17.97
C TYR A 103 -6.26 7.17 -19.02
N SER A 104 -6.53 7.44 -20.30
CA SER A 104 -5.60 7.10 -21.39
C SER A 104 -4.27 7.82 -21.26
N ASP A 105 -4.29 9.10 -20.91
CA ASP A 105 -3.09 9.91 -20.78
C ASP A 105 -2.23 9.48 -19.58
N SER A 106 -2.84 9.14 -18.43
CA SER A 106 -2.11 8.63 -17.27
C SER A 106 -1.45 7.28 -17.56
N GLN A 107 -2.11 6.37 -18.29
CA GLN A 107 -1.52 5.10 -18.71
C GLN A 107 -0.31 5.30 -19.64
N LYS A 108 -0.43 6.23 -20.61
CA LYS A 108 0.69 6.58 -21.50
C LYS A 108 1.86 7.17 -20.72
N LYS A 109 1.57 8.06 -19.77
CA LYS A 109 2.56 8.69 -18.91
C LYS A 109 3.31 7.65 -18.07
N GLU A 110 2.62 6.68 -17.45
CA GLU A 110 3.27 5.62 -16.68
C GLU A 110 4.19 4.75 -17.54
N ALA A 111 3.78 4.42 -18.77
CA ALA A 111 4.61 3.68 -19.72
C ALA A 111 5.87 4.46 -20.13
N GLN A 112 5.71 5.76 -20.45
CA GLN A 112 6.83 6.64 -20.81
C GLN A 112 7.81 6.82 -19.65
N LEU A 113 7.31 7.02 -18.44
CA LEU A 113 8.14 7.07 -17.23
C LEU A 113 8.92 5.76 -17.09
N THR A 114 8.25 4.61 -17.18
CA THR A 114 8.90 3.30 -17.08
C THR A 114 10.07 3.16 -18.07
N GLU A 115 9.87 3.52 -19.34
CA GLU A 115 10.94 3.51 -20.35
C GLU A 115 12.10 4.44 -19.98
N GLN A 116 11.81 5.69 -19.58
CA GLN A 116 12.82 6.65 -19.18
C GLN A 116 13.66 6.16 -17.99
N TYR A 117 13.02 5.54 -17.01
CA TYR A 117 13.72 5.04 -15.82
C TYR A 117 14.48 3.75 -16.07
N ILE A 118 14.02 2.85 -16.94
CA ILE A 118 14.85 1.75 -17.43
C ILE A 118 16.14 2.31 -18.03
N ASN A 119 16.03 3.31 -18.91
CA ASN A 119 17.20 3.94 -19.53
C ASN A 119 18.12 4.67 -18.54
N LYS A 120 17.58 5.30 -17.49
CA LYS A 120 18.38 5.90 -16.41
C LYS A 120 19.09 4.81 -15.59
N LEU A 121 18.39 3.74 -15.23
CA LEU A 121 18.92 2.65 -14.40
C LEU A 121 19.99 1.82 -15.11
N LEU A 122 19.84 1.55 -16.42
CA LEU A 122 20.84 0.84 -17.22
C LEU A 122 22.19 1.56 -17.31
N LYS A 123 22.24 2.87 -17.04
CA LYS A 123 23.49 3.64 -17.00
C LYS A 123 24.24 3.49 -15.68
N ILE A 124 23.57 3.05 -14.62
CA ILE A 124 24.13 3.02 -13.26
C ILE A 124 24.14 1.61 -12.63
N LEU A 125 23.42 0.65 -13.21
CA LEU A 125 23.30 -0.72 -12.75
C LEU A 125 23.47 -1.73 -13.90
N PRO A 126 23.95 -2.95 -13.60
CA PRO A 126 23.92 -4.08 -14.54
C PRO A 126 22.48 -4.43 -14.97
N VAL A 127 22.32 -4.87 -16.22
CA VAL A 127 21.00 -5.17 -16.81
C VAL A 127 20.21 -6.21 -16.02
N GLU A 128 20.89 -7.20 -15.43
CA GLU A 128 20.28 -8.24 -14.60
C GLU A 128 19.66 -7.64 -13.33
N LYS A 129 20.32 -6.65 -12.72
CA LYS A 129 19.79 -5.94 -11.55
C LYS A 129 18.64 -5.03 -11.94
N VAL A 130 18.73 -4.34 -13.07
CA VAL A 130 17.61 -3.52 -13.59
C VAL A 130 16.37 -4.37 -13.81
N ALA A 131 16.50 -5.55 -14.42
CA ALA A 131 15.38 -6.47 -14.58
C ALA A 131 14.79 -6.91 -13.21
N LYS A 132 15.64 -7.17 -12.21
CA LYS A 132 15.21 -7.49 -10.85
C LYS A 132 14.45 -6.37 -10.15
N VAL A 133 14.72 -5.10 -10.44
CA VAL A 133 13.97 -3.95 -9.87
C VAL A 133 12.47 -4.11 -10.15
N PHE A 134 12.10 -4.40 -11.39
CA PHE A 134 10.69 -4.48 -11.80
C PHE A 134 10.00 -5.74 -11.31
N THR A 135 10.72 -6.87 -11.24
CA THR A 135 10.16 -8.09 -10.63
C THR A 135 10.01 -7.94 -9.12
N ALA A 136 10.97 -7.28 -8.45
CA ALA A 136 10.88 -6.98 -7.02
C ALA A 136 9.71 -6.03 -6.69
N GLU A 137 9.45 -5.03 -7.52
CA GLU A 137 8.29 -4.14 -7.35
C GLU A 137 6.97 -4.94 -7.36
N GLU A 138 6.82 -5.82 -8.35
CA GLU A 138 5.60 -6.63 -8.49
C GLU A 138 5.46 -7.63 -7.33
N MET A 139 6.55 -8.25 -6.90
CA MET A 139 6.55 -9.13 -5.72
C MET A 139 6.13 -8.38 -4.46
N PHE A 140 6.68 -7.18 -4.24
CA PHE A 140 6.33 -6.36 -3.09
C PHE A 140 4.86 -5.92 -3.13
N ARG A 141 4.35 -5.52 -4.30
CA ARG A 141 2.94 -5.17 -4.50
C ARG A 141 2.02 -6.33 -4.17
N MET A 142 2.34 -7.53 -4.65
CA MET A 142 1.58 -8.74 -4.36
C MET A 142 1.62 -9.11 -2.88
N GLN A 143 2.79 -8.97 -2.23
CA GLN A 143 2.93 -9.19 -0.80
C GLN A 143 2.05 -8.23 0.02
N LEU A 144 2.04 -6.94 -0.33
CA LEU A 144 1.17 -5.96 0.32
C LEU A 144 -0.31 -6.33 0.14
N LEU A 145 -0.73 -6.68 -1.08
CA LEU A 145 -2.12 -7.08 -1.34
C LEU A 145 -2.56 -8.30 -0.53
N TYR A 146 -1.68 -9.30 -0.40
CA TYR A 146 -1.94 -10.49 0.39
C TYR A 146 -2.05 -10.18 1.89
N GLN A 147 -1.18 -9.29 2.40
CA GLN A 147 -1.22 -8.80 3.78
C GLN A 147 -2.53 -8.04 4.08
N PHE A 148 -2.93 -7.12 3.20
CA PHE A 148 -4.20 -6.40 3.33
C PHE A 148 -5.42 -7.32 3.30
N ARG A 149 -5.43 -8.35 2.43
CA ARG A 149 -6.56 -9.29 2.31
C ARG A 149 -6.74 -10.16 3.56
N GLN A 150 -5.68 -10.43 4.31
CA GLN A 150 -5.75 -11.24 5.53
C GLN A 150 -5.99 -10.42 6.81
N GLY A 151 -6.35 -9.15 6.69
CA GLY A 151 -6.57 -8.27 7.85
C GLY A 151 -5.29 -7.82 8.55
N GLY A 152 -4.11 -8.29 8.11
CA GLY A 152 -2.80 -7.86 8.56
C GLY A 152 -2.24 -6.79 7.65
N GLY A 153 -2.86 -5.61 7.59
CA GLY A 153 -2.20 -4.45 6.98
C GLY A 153 -0.87 -4.16 7.70
N PRO A 154 0.11 -3.51 7.04
CA PRO A 154 1.40 -3.19 7.64
C PRO A 154 1.20 -2.19 8.80
N GLY A 155 0.97 -2.73 10.01
CA GLY A 155 0.63 -1.94 11.18
C GLY A 155 -0.22 -2.62 12.26
N ALA A 156 -0.61 -3.90 12.14
CA ALA A 156 -1.21 -4.61 13.27
C ALA A 156 -0.17 -4.84 14.38
N PRO A 157 -0.31 -4.26 15.59
CA PRO A 157 0.63 -4.49 16.69
C PRO A 157 0.37 -5.88 17.25
N GLY A 158 1.30 -6.80 17.00
CA GLY A 158 1.43 -8.08 17.69
C GLY A 158 0.46 -9.18 17.26
N THR A 159 0.95 -10.10 16.42
CA THR A 159 0.62 -11.53 16.56
C THR A 159 1.83 -12.38 16.18
N PRO A 160 2.49 -13.02 17.17
CA PRO A 160 3.13 -14.32 16.96
C PRO A 160 2.03 -15.31 16.52
N GLY A 161 2.35 -16.20 15.58
CA GLY A 161 1.37 -16.95 14.81
C GLY A 161 0.27 -17.65 15.62
N ALA A 162 -0.92 -17.72 15.02
CA ALA A 162 -1.96 -18.64 15.41
C ALA A 162 -2.37 -19.49 14.18
N PRO A 163 -2.11 -20.80 14.17
CA PRO A 163 -2.72 -21.70 13.22
C PRO A 163 -4.18 -21.94 13.63
N GLY A 164 -5.11 -21.60 12.73
CA GLY A 164 -6.51 -22.00 12.84
C GLY A 164 -7.46 -20.91 13.35
N SER A 165 -8.15 -20.27 12.40
CA SER A 165 -9.49 -19.76 12.67
C SER A 165 -10.41 -20.15 11.52
N ASN A 166 -11.00 -21.33 11.68
CA ASN A 166 -12.19 -21.78 10.98
C ASN A 166 -13.31 -20.72 11.11
N HIS A 167 -13.68 -20.09 10.01
CA HIS A 167 -14.97 -19.38 9.90
C HIS A 167 -15.71 -19.95 8.70
N GLY A 168 -16.53 -20.96 9.00
CA GLY A 168 -17.55 -21.45 8.08
C GLY A 168 -18.69 -20.44 7.95
N GLY A 169 -19.31 -20.43 6.77
CA GLY A 169 -20.70 -20.02 6.58
C GLY A 169 -20.93 -18.71 5.84
N ASN A 170 -20.74 -18.71 4.51
CA ASN A 170 -21.74 -18.13 3.61
C ASN A 170 -21.57 -18.70 2.19
N GLN A 171 -22.31 -19.78 1.89
CA GLN A 171 -22.44 -20.29 0.53
C GLN A 171 -23.52 -19.49 -0.19
N GLY A 172 -23.12 -18.44 -0.89
CA GLY A 172 -23.89 -17.82 -1.97
C GLY A 172 -23.25 -18.21 -3.29
N GLY A 173 -23.86 -19.16 -4.00
CA GLY A 173 -23.32 -19.73 -5.23
C GLY A 173 -23.12 -18.69 -6.35
N SER A 174 -21.93 -18.73 -6.95
CA SER A 174 -21.76 -18.41 -8.36
C SER A 174 -20.82 -19.47 -8.96
N ASN A 175 -21.44 -20.35 -9.74
CA ASN A 175 -20.78 -21.37 -10.52
C ASN A 175 -19.99 -20.70 -11.65
N ASN A 176 -18.67 -20.72 -11.59
CA ASN A 176 -17.84 -20.56 -12.78
C ASN A 176 -16.70 -21.58 -12.73
N GLN A 177 -16.99 -22.75 -13.28
CA GLN A 177 -15.99 -23.75 -13.60
C GLN A 177 -15.16 -23.25 -14.78
N ASN A 178 -13.98 -22.70 -14.50
CA ASN A 178 -12.88 -22.74 -15.44
C ASN A 178 -11.55 -22.95 -14.72
N GLY A 179 -11.05 -24.18 -14.79
CA GLY A 179 -9.65 -24.45 -15.15
C GLY A 179 -8.54 -23.94 -14.22
N GLY A 180 -8.33 -24.69 -13.13
CA GLY A 180 -7.02 -25.03 -12.55
C GLY A 180 -5.78 -24.18 -12.87
N ARG A 181 -5.40 -23.31 -11.92
CA ARG A 181 -4.02 -23.26 -11.40
C ARG A 181 -4.09 -23.05 -9.89
N ARG A 182 -3.90 -24.14 -9.14
CA ARG A 182 -3.75 -24.11 -7.70
C ARG A 182 -2.38 -23.49 -7.41
N TRP A 183 -2.37 -22.19 -7.09
CA TRP A 183 -1.15 -21.44 -6.76
C TRP A 183 -0.47 -22.10 -5.57
N ALA A 184 0.72 -22.67 -5.79
CA ALA A 184 1.57 -23.14 -4.70
C ALA A 184 2.08 -21.93 -3.90
N PRO A 185 2.14 -21.97 -2.56
CA PRO A 185 2.73 -20.90 -1.76
C PRO A 185 4.23 -20.74 -2.09
N TRP A 186 4.64 -19.58 -2.59
CA TRP A 186 6.01 -19.31 -3.05
C TRP A 186 7.10 -19.40 -1.95
N GLN A 187 6.71 -19.38 -0.66
CA GLN A 187 7.60 -19.70 0.46
C GLN A 187 8.23 -21.10 0.33
N GLN A 188 7.56 -22.03 -0.34
CA GLN A 188 8.03 -23.41 -0.50
C GLN A 188 9.15 -23.53 -1.55
N GLN A 189 9.29 -22.56 -2.46
CA GLN A 189 10.29 -22.59 -3.53
C GLN A 189 11.65 -22.04 -3.07
N GLN A 190 11.67 -21.10 -2.12
CA GLN A 190 12.91 -20.59 -1.54
C GLN A 190 13.63 -21.62 -0.64
N GLN A 191 12.89 -22.59 -0.08
CA GLN A 191 13.46 -23.61 0.79
C GLN A 191 14.19 -24.73 0.03
N GLN A 192 13.93 -24.87 -1.28
CA GLN A 192 14.54 -25.90 -2.13
C GLN A 192 15.80 -25.41 -2.86
N SER A 193 16.10 -24.10 -2.83
CA SER A 193 17.23 -23.50 -3.55
C SER A 193 18.47 -23.27 -2.69
N GLN A 194 18.50 -23.72 -1.43
CA GLN A 194 19.74 -23.69 -0.64
C GLN A 194 20.60 -24.91 -0.98
N PRO A 195 21.86 -24.72 -1.43
CA PRO A 195 22.78 -25.84 -1.64
C PRO A 195 23.06 -26.51 -0.29
N GLN A 196 22.84 -27.83 -0.21
CA GLN A 196 23.24 -28.60 0.95
C GLN A 196 24.76 -28.54 1.09
N SER A 197 25.22 -27.84 2.12
CA SER A 197 26.62 -27.89 2.55
C SER A 197 26.86 -29.28 3.16
N SER A 198 27.50 -30.15 2.39
CA SER A 198 28.03 -31.43 2.87
C SER A 198 29.27 -31.16 3.72
N LYS A 199 29.25 -31.71 4.94
CA LYS A 199 30.44 -32.02 5.73
C LYS A 199 31.17 -33.23 5.14
#